data_AF-A0A356X602-F1
#
_entry.id   AF-A0A356X602-F1
#
_cell.length_a   1.000
_cell.length_b   1.000
_cell.length_c   1.000
_cell.angle_alpha   90.00
_cell.angle_beta   90.00
_cell.angle_gamma   90.00
#
_symmetry.space_group_name_H-M   'P 1'
#
loop_
_entity.id
_entity.type
_entity.pdbx_description
1 polymer ?
#
loop_
_entity_poly.entity_id
_entity_poly.type
_entity_poly.pdbx_seq_one_letter_code
_entity_poly.pdbx_strand_id
1 'polypeptide(L)'
;NLVKKEKGAEIVAVNLNGRPNSKYDKPPEPDKLEEMQKWFDKLLPDSMKSKRKTKAKVELPAEEESFSLIELMDSTFSFTQDRLTELTIEMYNPDHLIEIPRNACGVFDFDQGERVCEIGKEAFSKAMITKD
;
A
#
# COMPACT_ATOMS: atom_id res chain seq x y z
N ASN A 1 -5.94 3.26 -17.54
CA ASN A 1 -7.14 2.44 -17.28
C ASN A 1 -8.37 2.98 -18.01
N LEU A 2 -8.33 3.15 -19.34
CA LEU A 2 -9.53 3.53 -20.10
C LEU A 2 -10.13 2.25 -20.69
N VAL A 3 -11.03 1.60 -19.94
CA VAL A 3 -11.77 0.43 -20.44
C VAL A 3 -13.02 0.93 -21.16
N LYS A 4 -13.06 0.83 -22.48
CA LYS A 4 -14.33 0.91 -23.21
C LYS A 4 -14.97 -0.48 -23.15
N LYS A 5 -16.03 -0.63 -22.35
CA LYS A 5 -16.73 -1.91 -22.20
C LYS A 5 -17.33 -2.33 -23.54
N GLU A 6 -16.86 -3.43 -24.09
CA GLU A 6 -17.47 -4.06 -25.26
C GLU A 6 -18.75 -4.79 -24.85
N LYS A 7 -19.68 -4.94 -25.80
CA LYS A 7 -20.96 -5.61 -25.54
C LYS A 7 -20.70 -7.09 -25.21
N GLY A 8 -21.07 -7.49 -23.99
CA GLY A 8 -20.89 -8.86 -23.49
C GLY A 8 -19.57 -9.12 -22.77
N ALA A 9 -18.67 -8.13 -22.66
CA ALA A 9 -17.47 -8.25 -21.84
C ALA A 9 -17.80 -7.98 -20.36
N GLU A 10 -17.16 -8.71 -19.46
CA GLU A 10 -17.14 -8.42 -18.02
C GLU A 10 -15.87 -7.65 -17.66
N ILE A 11 -16.01 -6.64 -16.80
CA ILE A 11 -14.91 -5.86 -16.25
C ILE A 11 -14.54 -6.47 -14.91
N VAL A 12 -13.32 -7.00 -14.82
CA VAL A 12 -12.74 -7.48 -13.57
C VAL A 12 -11.70 -6.46 -13.12
N ALA A 13 -11.88 -5.91 -11.92
CA ALA A 13 -10.91 -5.03 -11.27
C ALA A 13 -10.22 -5.78 -10.13
N VAL A 14 -8.90 -5.59 -10.02
CA VAL A 14 -8.10 -6.07 -8.88
C VAL A 14 -7.66 -4.86 -8.08
N ASN A 15 -8.17 -4.73 -6.86
CA ASN A 15 -7.81 -3.68 -5.93
C ASN A 15 -6.68 -4.18 -5.00
N LEU A 16 -5.50 -3.59 -5.11
CA LEU A 16 -4.35 -3.89 -4.24
C LEU A 16 -4.30 -3.02 -2.97
N ASN A 17 -5.17 -2.01 -2.88
CA ASN A 17 -5.32 -1.14 -1.72
C ASN A 17 -6.51 -1.59 -0.84
N GLY A 18 -6.78 -2.90 -0.79
CA GLY A 18 -7.83 -3.44 0.06
C GLY A 18 -7.53 -3.24 1.54
N ARG A 19 -8.57 -3.29 2.38
CA ARG A 19 -8.43 -3.12 3.83
C ARG A 19 -7.40 -4.10 4.39
N PRO A 20 -6.49 -3.65 5.28
CA PRO A 20 -5.53 -4.53 5.94
C PRO A 20 -6.23 -5.72 6.62
N ASN A 21 -5.60 -6.89 6.58
CA ASN A 21 -6.09 -8.09 7.23
C ASN A 21 -5.03 -8.63 8.19
N SER A 22 -5.41 -8.85 9.44
CA SER A 22 -4.48 -9.29 10.49
C SER A 22 -3.81 -10.64 10.21
N LYS A 23 -4.38 -11.48 9.33
CA LYS A 23 -3.74 -12.71 8.83
C LYS A 23 -2.37 -12.43 8.18
N TYR A 24 -2.17 -11.23 7.65
CA TYR A 24 -0.96 -10.86 6.92
C TYR A 24 -0.05 -9.90 7.68
N ASP A 25 -0.37 -9.57 8.93
CA ASP A 25 0.47 -8.70 9.74
C ASP A 25 1.86 -9.33 9.92
N LYS A 26 2.88 -8.52 9.64
CA LYS A 26 4.27 -8.90 9.83
C LYS A 26 4.77 -8.29 11.14
N PRO A 27 5.63 -9.00 11.88
CA PRO A 27 6.34 -8.38 12.99
C PRO A 27 7.13 -7.16 12.47
N PRO A 28 7.26 -6.10 13.27
CA PRO A 28 8.07 -4.95 12.90
C PRO A 28 9.53 -5.38 12.77
N GLU A 29 10.04 -5.39 11.53
CA GLU A 29 11.44 -5.70 11.23
C GLU A 29 12.27 -4.42 11.25
N PRO A 30 13.38 -4.36 12.01
CA PRO A 30 14.20 -3.16 12.15
C PRO A 30 14.80 -2.69 10.82
N ASP A 31 15.12 -3.61 9.92
CA ASP A 31 15.72 -3.31 8.62
C ASP A 31 14.78 -2.53 7.69
N LYS A 32 13.45 -2.71 7.81
CA LYS A 32 12.45 -2.07 6.94
C LYS A 32 12.36 -0.56 7.15
N LEU A 33 12.52 -0.09 8.39
CA LEU A 33 12.52 1.34 8.70
C LEU A 33 13.77 2.02 8.13
N GLU A 34 14.92 1.34 8.19
CA GLU A 34 16.16 1.85 7.61
C GLU A 34 16.11 1.85 6.07
N GLU A 35 15.53 0.82 5.46
CA GLU A 35 15.31 0.76 4.01
C GLU A 35 14.31 1.81 3.51
N MET A 36 13.21 2.04 4.24
CA MET A 36 12.31 3.18 3.99
C MET A 36 13.07 4.49 4.06
N GLN A 37 13.85 4.72 5.12
CA GLN A 37 14.63 5.96 5.28
C GLN A 37 15.57 6.18 4.08
N LYS A 38 16.33 5.15 3.68
CA LYS A 38 17.22 5.20 2.51
C LYS A 38 16.47 5.48 1.21
N TRP A 39 15.30 4.88 1.02
CA TRP A 39 14.47 5.11 -0.16
C TRP A 39 13.91 6.54 -0.18
N PHE A 40 13.40 7.04 0.94
CA PHE A 40 12.94 8.42 1.07
C PHE A 40 14.07 9.44 0.87
N ASP A 41 15.26 9.17 1.41
CA ASP A 41 16.45 10.01 1.20
C ASP A 41 16.85 10.09 -0.28
N LYS A 42 16.55 9.07 -1.08
CA LYS A 42 16.77 9.13 -2.54
C LYS A 42 15.73 9.98 -3.26
N LEU A 43 14.49 10.00 -2.76
CA LEU A 43 13.37 10.74 -3.38
C LEU A 43 13.35 12.23 -3.02
N LEU A 44 13.87 12.60 -1.85
CA LEU A 44 13.90 14.00 -1.44
C LEU A 44 14.86 14.82 -2.30
N PRO A 45 14.55 16.09 -2.61
CA PRO A 45 15.49 16.99 -3.27
C PRO A 45 16.73 17.23 -2.41
N ASP A 46 17.90 17.45 -3.02
CA ASP A 46 19.15 17.69 -2.28
C ASP A 46 19.08 18.90 -1.33
N SER A 47 18.19 19.86 -1.63
CA SER A 47 17.89 21.02 -0.77
C SER A 47 17.23 20.64 0.56
N MET A 48 16.55 19.48 0.64
CA MET A 48 15.96 18.93 1.86
C MET A 48 16.92 18.00 2.60
N LYS A 49 17.85 17.34 1.89
CA LYS A 49 18.85 16.42 2.49
C LYS A 49 19.86 17.16 3.38
N SER A 50 20.27 18.37 2.99
CA SER A 50 21.29 19.15 3.71
C SER A 50 20.86 19.68 5.08
N LYS A 51 19.55 19.65 5.40
CA LYS A 51 19.02 20.02 6.72
C LYS A 51 18.92 18.85 7.70
N ARG A 52 19.09 17.60 7.23
CA ARG A 52 19.24 16.41 8.08
C ARG A 52 20.68 16.29 8.59
N LYS A 53 21.16 17.27 9.37
CA LYS A 53 22.23 16.93 10.31
C LYS A 53 21.58 16.08 11.41
N THR A 54 21.96 14.82 11.44
CA THR A 54 21.73 13.84 12.49
C THR A 54 21.90 14.51 13.85
N LYS A 55 20.80 15.00 14.45
CA LYS A 55 20.74 15.01 15.90
C LYS A 55 20.52 13.57 16.29
N ALA A 56 21.57 12.97 16.84
CA ALA A 56 21.48 11.72 17.54
C ALA A 56 20.24 11.76 18.45
N LYS A 57 19.53 10.64 18.46
CA LYS A 57 18.34 10.34 19.25
C LYS A 57 18.66 10.51 20.74
N VAL A 58 18.74 11.75 21.21
CA VAL A 58 18.93 12.15 22.60
C VAL A 58 17.92 13.27 22.82
N GLU A 59 16.91 12.95 23.62
CA GLU A 59 15.95 13.88 24.24
C GLU A 59 14.91 14.51 23.29
N LEU A 60 13.88 13.74 22.95
CA LEU A 60 12.53 14.29 22.81
C LEU A 60 11.66 13.65 23.91
N PRO A 61 10.99 14.44 24.77
CA PRO A 61 10.13 13.92 25.82
C PRO A 61 8.96 13.15 25.19
N ALA A 62 8.55 12.06 25.86
CA ALA A 62 7.60 11.05 25.38
C ALA A 62 6.15 11.53 25.17
N GLU A 63 5.89 12.84 25.14
CA GLU A 63 4.54 13.44 25.10
C GLU A 63 4.22 14.18 23.80
N GLU A 64 5.15 14.29 22.85
CA GLU A 64 4.85 14.77 21.51
C GLU A 64 4.95 13.60 20.53
N GLU A 65 3.80 12.96 20.23
CA GLU A 65 3.61 12.08 19.07
C GLU A 65 3.76 12.89 17.77
N SER A 66 4.94 13.45 17.55
CA SER A 66 5.30 14.06 16.28
C SER A 66 5.65 12.92 15.34
N PHE A 67 4.74 12.64 14.39
CA PHE A 67 5.05 11.76 13.27
C PHE A 67 6.36 12.19 12.64
N SER A 68 7.29 11.25 12.45
CA SER A 68 8.44 11.52 11.61
C SER A 68 7.95 11.96 10.22
N LEU A 69 8.72 12.80 9.53
CA LEU A 69 8.37 13.24 8.17
C LEU A 69 8.03 12.05 7.25
N ILE A 70 8.66 10.90 7.49
CA ILE A 70 8.45 9.67 6.74
C ILE A 70 7.07 9.09 6.99
N GLU A 71 6.65 8.97 8.25
CA GLU A 71 5.32 8.45 8.60
C GLU A 71 4.20 9.39 8.11
N LEU A 72 4.42 10.70 8.17
CA LEU A 72 3.50 11.69 7.61
C LEU A 72 3.33 11.50 6.09
N MET A 73 4.44 11.36 5.37
CA MET A 73 4.42 11.14 3.92
C MET A 73 3.76 9.81 3.55
N ASP A 74 4.09 8.73 4.26
CA ASP A 74 3.50 7.40 4.02
C ASP A 74 1.99 7.38 4.27
N SER A 75 1.55 8.05 5.35
CA SER A 75 0.12 8.19 5.68
C SER A 75 -0.61 9.01 4.62
N THR A 76 -0.03 10.12 4.18
CA THR A 76 -0.62 10.99 3.14
C THR A 76 -0.72 10.26 1.80
N PHE A 77 0.32 9.50 1.45
CA PHE A 77 0.34 8.68 0.24
C PHE A 77 -0.74 7.61 0.29
N SER A 78 -0.84 6.88 1.40
CA SER A 78 -1.86 5.84 1.60
C SER A 78 -3.29 6.42 1.49
N PHE A 79 -3.57 7.54 2.16
CA PHE A 79 -4.87 8.21 2.08
C PHE A 79 -5.23 8.65 0.64
N THR A 80 -4.25 9.15 -0.10
CA THR A 80 -4.44 9.55 -1.50
C THR A 80 -4.73 8.35 -2.39
N GLN A 81 -4.02 7.23 -2.18
CA GLN A 81 -4.26 5.98 -2.88
C GLN A 81 -5.67 5.44 -2.60
N ASP A 82 -6.11 5.46 -1.34
CA ASP A 82 -7.45 5.01 -0.96
C ASP A 82 -8.50 5.82 -1.69
N ARG A 83 -8.40 7.16 -1.64
CA ARG A 83 -9.37 8.03 -2.30
C ARG A 83 -9.40 7.86 -3.82
N LEU A 84 -8.24 7.73 -4.45
CA LEU A 84 -8.15 7.50 -5.89
C LEU A 84 -8.74 6.15 -6.28
N THR A 85 -8.52 5.13 -5.44
CA THR A 85 -9.04 3.77 -5.64
C THR A 85 -10.57 3.78 -5.59
N GLU A 86 -11.16 4.39 -4.56
CA GLU A 86 -12.62 4.56 -4.42
C GLU A 86 -13.22 5.22 -5.67
N LEU A 87 -12.69 6.39 -6.05
CA LEU A 87 -13.17 7.14 -7.22
C LEU A 87 -13.05 6.33 -8.52
N THR A 88 -11.99 5.55 -8.65
CA THR A 88 -11.78 4.70 -9.83
C THR A 88 -12.79 3.56 -9.88
N ILE A 89 -13.04 2.89 -8.75
CA ILE A 89 -14.02 1.80 -8.68
C ILE A 89 -15.43 2.33 -8.96
N GLU A 90 -15.80 3.46 -8.37
CA GLU A 90 -17.10 4.12 -8.62
C GLU A 90 -17.26 4.53 -10.10
N MET A 91 -16.20 5.09 -10.71
CA MET A 91 -16.25 5.56 -12.09
C MET A 91 -16.38 4.42 -13.11
N TYR A 92 -15.66 3.32 -12.91
CA TYR A 92 -15.63 2.21 -13.88
C TYR A 92 -16.64 1.10 -13.58
N ASN A 93 -17.20 1.07 -12.35
CA ASN A 93 -18.21 0.12 -11.88
C ASN A 93 -17.97 -1.31 -12.38
N PRO A 94 -16.88 -1.96 -11.95
CA PRO A 94 -16.50 -3.28 -12.44
C PRO A 94 -17.57 -4.32 -12.11
N ASP A 95 -17.76 -5.30 -13.00
CA ASP A 95 -18.68 -6.41 -12.76
C ASP A 95 -18.17 -7.31 -11.62
N HIS A 96 -16.85 -7.38 -11.45
CA HIS A 96 -16.20 -8.09 -10.36
C HIS A 96 -15.08 -7.26 -9.75
N LEU A 97 -15.06 -7.17 -8.43
CA LEU A 97 -14.00 -6.53 -7.66
C LEU A 97 -13.28 -7.59 -6.81
N ILE A 98 -12.00 -7.81 -7.10
CA ILE A 98 -11.13 -8.68 -6.31
C ILE A 98 -10.32 -7.78 -5.37
N GLU A 99 -10.55 -7.92 -4.08
CA GLU A 99 -9.84 -7.14 -3.07
C GLU A 99 -8.66 -7.92 -2.48
N ILE A 100 -7.47 -7.34 -2.60
CA ILE A 100 -6.24 -7.83 -1.98
C ILE A 100 -5.89 -6.88 -0.83
N PRO A 101 -5.73 -7.39 0.42
CA PRO A 101 -5.31 -6.56 1.54
C PRO A 101 -3.95 -5.93 1.28
N ARG A 102 -3.82 -4.61 1.50
CA ARG A 102 -2.56 -3.89 1.20
C ARG A 102 -1.36 -4.39 2.01
N ASN A 103 -1.61 -4.96 3.20
CA ASN A 103 -0.57 -5.54 4.05
C ASN A 103 -0.19 -6.98 3.65
N ALA A 104 -0.78 -7.55 2.58
CA ALA A 104 -0.41 -8.86 2.06
C ALA A 104 1.04 -8.91 1.55
N CYS A 105 1.53 -7.81 0.95
CA CYS A 105 2.88 -7.64 0.43
C CYS A 105 3.36 -6.21 0.66
N GLY A 106 4.47 -6.05 1.36
CA GLY A 106 5.15 -4.78 1.54
C GLY A 106 6.00 -4.39 0.33
N VAL A 107 6.42 -3.13 0.31
CA VAL A 107 7.20 -2.52 -0.79
C VAL A 107 8.56 -3.18 -0.99
N PHE A 108 9.13 -3.79 0.06
CA PHE A 108 10.46 -4.41 0.05
C PHE A 108 10.43 -5.95 0.05
N ASP A 109 9.26 -6.57 -0.09
CA ASP A 109 9.11 -8.03 -0.04
C ASP A 109 9.37 -8.70 -1.41
N PHE A 110 10.57 -8.50 -1.96
CA PHE A 110 10.91 -8.93 -3.34
C PHE A 110 10.96 -10.45 -3.55
N ASP A 111 11.03 -11.24 -2.48
CA ASP A 111 11.14 -12.70 -2.50
C ASP A 111 9.79 -13.41 -2.29
N GLN A 112 8.70 -12.67 -2.04
CA GLN A 112 7.40 -13.24 -1.66
C GLN A 112 6.46 -13.52 -2.83
N GLY A 113 6.96 -13.58 -4.07
CA GLY A 113 6.13 -13.66 -5.28
C GLY A 113 5.17 -14.85 -5.30
N GLU A 114 5.62 -16.03 -4.87
CA GLU A 114 4.77 -17.24 -4.80
C GLU A 114 3.61 -17.06 -3.81
N ARG A 115 3.92 -16.61 -2.59
CA ARG A 115 2.91 -16.31 -1.55
C ARG A 115 1.88 -15.27 -2.02
N VAL A 116 2.33 -14.21 -2.70
CA VAL A 116 1.42 -13.19 -3.23
C VAL A 116 0.49 -13.76 -4.31
N CYS A 117 1.01 -14.65 -5.17
CA CYS A 117 0.19 -15.33 -6.17
C CYS A 117 -0.90 -16.20 -5.54
N GLU A 118 -0.57 -16.94 -4.47
CA GLU A 118 -1.54 -17.75 -3.72
C GLU A 118 -2.65 -16.90 -3.09
N ILE A 119 -2.27 -15.79 -2.43
CA ILE A 119 -3.24 -14.84 -1.86
C ILE A 119 -4.18 -14.31 -2.95
N GLY A 120 -3.65 -14.00 -4.14
CA GLY A 120 -4.43 -13.57 -5.29
C GLY A 120 -5.44 -14.63 -5.76
N LYS A 121 -5.02 -15.90 -5.84
CA LYS A 121 -5.90 -17.03 -6.20
C LYS A 121 -7.02 -17.23 -5.18
N GLU A 122 -6.70 -17.16 -3.88
CA GLU A 122 -7.71 -17.24 -2.81
C GLU A 122 -8.74 -16.12 -2.92
N ALA A 123 -8.29 -14.88 -3.14
CA ALA A 123 -9.15 -13.72 -3.27
C ALA A 123 -10.03 -13.79 -4.52
N PHE A 124 -9.47 -14.23 -5.65
CA PHE A 124 -10.22 -14.46 -6.88
C PHE A 124 -11.35 -15.47 -6.67
N SER A 125 -11.05 -16.63 -6.09
CA SER A 125 -12.05 -17.67 -5.83
C SER A 125 -13.17 -17.13 -4.94
N LYS A 126 -12.86 -16.38 -3.89
CA LYS A 126 -13.87 -15.76 -3.02
C LYS A 126 -14.77 -14.78 -3.78
N ALA A 127 -14.19 -13.90 -4.60
CA ALA A 127 -14.95 -12.91 -5.35
C ALA A 127 -15.89 -13.56 -6.39
N MET A 128 -15.42 -14.62 -7.04
CA MET A 128 -16.13 -15.29 -8.14
C MET A 128 -17.20 -16.29 -7.69
N ILE A 129 -17.12 -16.84 -6.47
CA ILE A 129 -18.13 -17.77 -5.93
C ILE A 129 -19.43 -17.05 -5.53
N THR A 130 -19.39 -15.73 -5.27
CA THR A 130 -20.54 -14.95 -4.76
C THR A 130 -21.67 -14.70 -5.76
N LYS A 131 -21.70 -15.40 -6.90
CA LYS A 131 -22.68 -15.23 -7.97
C LYS A 131 -23.63 -16.44 -8.03
N ASP A 132 -24.41 -16.65 -6.97
CA ASP A 132 -25.61 -17.51 -6.93
C ASP A 132 -26.83 -16.68 -6.49
#